data_AF-A0A815XC30-F1
#
_entry.id   AF-A0A815XC30-F1
#
_cell.length_a   1.000
_cell.length_b   1.000
_cell.length_c   1.000
_cell.angle_alpha   90.00
_cell.angle_beta   90.00
_cell.angle_gamma   90.00
#
_symmetry.space_group_name_H-M   'P 1'
#
loop_
_entity.id
_entity.type
_entity.pdbx_description
1 polymer ?
#
loop_
_entity_poly.entity_id
_entity_poly.type
_entity_poly.pdbx_seq_one_letter_code
_entity_poly.pdbx_strand_id
1 'polypeptide(L)'
;LSMKYDIQGSIQINQNEKLSVTGIGYLEKDWGYSFPSLWIWGQANQWENLPSTSSASLFFSFASIPWHFNIKFPGFLMVFEYNHQFYRFNSYLQSIINDLSVNNETNQLSFTVYDVLFQHKLHVSTYCDESEYISSALLYGPRNGGMEKFVHEILGRNIYFDVQLSRLIQNETLNRDSDDPFVQHGYYEEILFQERAVSIALEITGDVNWLTEELRKTYENVYPWNFSLIRSLIQYYKLIITSIISVIIIWLFLVKYR
;
A
#
# COMPACT_ATOMS: atom_id res chain seq x y z
N LEU A 1 -2.89 13.52 -4.17
CA LEU A 1 -2.93 12.79 -2.90
C LEU A 1 -2.68 13.76 -1.75
N SER A 2 -3.63 13.85 -0.82
CA SER A 2 -3.51 14.52 0.47
C SER A 2 -3.88 13.48 1.53
N MET A 3 -2.90 13.01 2.30
CA MET A 3 -3.08 11.82 3.14
C MET A 3 -3.69 12.12 4.52
N LYS A 4 -3.59 13.38 4.96
CA LYS A 4 -4.15 13.88 6.22
C LYS A 4 -4.43 15.37 6.10
N TYR A 5 -5.63 15.79 6.48
CA TYR A 5 -5.98 17.19 6.69
C TYR A 5 -7.11 17.31 7.70
N ASP A 6 -7.17 18.41 8.43
CA ASP A 6 -8.25 18.66 9.38
C ASP A 6 -9.52 19.09 8.64
N ILE A 7 -10.64 18.46 8.99
CA ILE A 7 -11.97 18.81 8.53
C ILE A 7 -12.65 19.58 9.66
N GLN A 8 -13.26 20.71 9.33
CA GLN A 8 -14.17 21.44 10.20
C GLN A 8 -15.33 21.96 9.37
N GLY A 9 -16.56 21.71 9.82
CA GLY A 9 -17.74 22.14 9.09
C GLY A 9 -19.03 21.74 9.81
N SER A 10 -20.10 21.58 9.04
CA SER A 10 -21.37 21.13 9.57
C SER A 10 -22.12 20.26 8.57
N ILE A 11 -22.75 19.19 9.05
CA ILE A 11 -23.65 18.33 8.29
C ILE A 11 -25.09 18.72 8.63
N GLN A 12 -25.94 18.88 7.61
CA GLN A 12 -27.37 19.07 7.80
C GLN A 12 -28.06 17.71 7.62
N ILE A 13 -28.66 17.20 8.69
CA ILE A 13 -29.47 15.98 8.67
C ILE A 13 -30.94 16.42 8.64
N ASN A 14 -31.64 16.05 7.56
CA ASN A 14 -33.02 16.48 7.29
C ASN A 14 -33.16 18.02 7.28
N GLN A 15 -34.39 18.54 7.47
CA GLN A 15 -34.63 19.99 7.39
C GLN A 15 -34.25 20.76 8.66
N ASN A 16 -34.05 20.10 9.80
CA ASN A 16 -34.03 20.78 11.10
C ASN A 16 -32.77 20.56 11.96
N GLU A 17 -31.84 19.68 11.58
CA GLU A 17 -30.67 19.38 12.40
C GLU A 17 -29.38 19.76 11.68
N LYS A 18 -28.64 20.72 12.24
CA LYS A 18 -27.31 21.11 11.79
C LYS A 18 -26.29 20.67 12.83
N LEU A 19 -25.52 19.65 12.51
CA LEU A 19 -24.47 19.11 13.37
C LEU A 19 -23.13 19.71 12.97
N SER A 20 -22.41 20.31 13.92
CA SER A 20 -21.00 20.67 13.70
C SER A 20 -20.16 19.40 13.67
N VAL A 21 -19.26 19.30 12.70
CA VAL A 21 -18.39 18.13 12.50
C VAL A 21 -16.94 18.60 12.41
N THR A 22 -16.08 17.90 13.14
CA THR A 22 -14.64 17.93 12.93
C THR A 22 -14.15 16.52 12.62
N GLY A 23 -13.02 16.41 11.94
CA GLY A 23 -12.47 15.10 11.60
C GLY A 23 -11.12 15.20 10.92
N ILE A 24 -10.60 14.05 10.53
CA ILE A 24 -9.39 13.94 9.72
C ILE A 24 -9.80 13.38 8.37
N GLY A 25 -9.38 14.07 7.30
CA GLY A 25 -9.70 13.72 5.93
C GLY A 25 -8.55 13.09 5.18
N TYR A 26 -8.92 12.30 4.18
CA TYR A 26 -8.05 11.78 3.13
C TYR A 26 -8.63 12.18 1.77
N LEU A 27 -7.76 12.56 0.84
CA LEU A 27 -8.16 12.96 -0.51
C LEU A 27 -7.20 12.39 -1.55
N GLU A 28 -7.72 11.48 -2.36
CA GLU A 28 -7.07 11.00 -3.57
C GLU A 28 -7.72 11.62 -4.81
N LYS A 29 -6.91 11.80 -5.86
CA LYS A 29 -7.41 12.24 -7.15
C LYS A 29 -7.02 11.20 -8.17
N ASP A 30 -8.01 10.46 -8.63
CA ASP A 30 -7.85 9.43 -9.64
C ASP A 30 -8.25 9.92 -11.03
N TRP A 31 -7.57 9.38 -12.02
CA TRP A 31 -7.87 9.60 -13.43
C TRP A 31 -7.98 8.25 -14.11
N GLY A 32 -9.08 8.01 -14.81
CA GLY A 32 -9.27 6.75 -15.51
C GLY A 32 -10.67 6.57 -16.04
N TYR A 33 -10.82 5.56 -16.89
CA TYR A 33 -12.11 5.16 -17.48
C TYR A 33 -12.76 4.00 -16.72
N SER A 34 -11.98 3.23 -15.95
CA SER A 34 -12.44 2.08 -15.18
C SER A 34 -11.45 1.77 -14.06
N PHE A 35 -11.95 1.26 -12.92
CA PHE A 35 -11.10 0.61 -11.93
C PHE A 35 -10.42 -0.65 -12.52
N PRO A 36 -9.27 -1.09 -11.95
CA PRO A 36 -8.69 -2.40 -12.23
C PRO A 36 -9.71 -3.53 -12.05
N SER A 37 -9.50 -4.67 -12.71
CA SER A 37 -10.41 -5.81 -12.55
C SER A 37 -10.33 -6.45 -11.16
N LEU A 38 -9.26 -6.18 -10.42
CA LEU A 38 -8.99 -6.70 -9.09
C LEU A 38 -7.99 -5.78 -8.40
N TRP A 39 -8.25 -5.50 -7.12
CA TRP A 39 -7.41 -4.65 -6.30
C TRP A 39 -7.60 -4.91 -4.81
N ILE A 40 -6.57 -4.55 -4.06
CA ILE A 40 -6.60 -4.30 -2.63
C ILE A 40 -6.22 -2.84 -2.46
N TRP A 41 -6.95 -2.09 -1.67
CA TRP A 41 -6.65 -0.69 -1.37
C TRP A 41 -6.87 -0.45 0.11
N GLY A 42 -6.01 0.33 0.74
CA GLY A 42 -6.25 0.72 2.13
C GLY A 42 -5.58 2.02 2.51
N GLN A 43 -6.17 2.67 3.51
CA GLN A 43 -5.80 4.00 3.96
C GLN A 43 -5.98 4.15 5.46
N ALA A 44 -4.95 4.62 6.16
CA ALA A 44 -4.99 4.87 7.59
C ALA A 44 -4.30 6.20 7.95
N ASN A 45 -4.94 7.07 8.74
CA ASN A 45 -4.34 8.34 9.18
C ASN A 45 -4.76 8.78 10.59
N GLN A 46 -5.44 7.90 11.33
CA GLN A 46 -5.81 8.10 12.73
C GLN A 46 -5.25 6.94 13.57
N TRP A 47 -4.48 7.27 14.60
CA TRP A 47 -3.64 6.33 15.36
C TRP A 47 -4.00 6.35 16.84
N GLU A 48 -3.88 5.22 17.54
CA GLU A 48 -4.28 5.08 18.94
C GLU A 48 -3.46 5.98 19.87
N ASN A 49 -2.12 5.92 19.77
CA ASN A 49 -1.23 6.55 20.75
C ASN A 49 -0.28 7.57 20.12
N LEU A 50 -0.54 8.02 18.87
CA LEU A 50 0.33 8.98 18.21
C LEU A 50 0.20 10.38 18.84
N PRO A 51 1.30 11.00 19.33
CA PRO A 51 1.27 12.35 19.88
C PRO A 51 0.79 13.37 18.84
N SER A 52 0.10 14.43 19.28
CA SER A 52 -0.37 15.51 18.40
C SER A 52 0.75 16.28 17.69
N THR A 53 1.98 16.19 18.21
CA THR A 53 3.20 16.76 17.59
C THR A 53 3.76 15.88 16.47
N SER A 54 3.27 14.65 16.33
CA SER A 54 3.70 13.70 15.31
C SER A 54 2.64 13.58 14.22
N SER A 55 3.09 13.20 13.03
CA SER A 55 2.21 12.92 11.89
C SER A 55 2.52 11.54 11.36
N ALA A 56 1.49 10.77 11.03
CA ALA A 56 1.64 9.55 10.28
C ALA A 56 0.43 9.32 9.40
N SER A 57 0.64 8.78 8.21
CA SER A 57 -0.43 8.40 7.29
C SER A 57 0.04 7.31 6.36
N LEU A 58 -0.78 6.29 6.19
CA LEU A 58 -0.56 5.16 5.30
C LEU A 58 -1.58 5.21 4.17
N PHE A 59 -1.09 4.93 2.97
CA PHE A 59 -1.88 4.55 1.82
C PHE A 59 -1.15 3.40 1.11
N PHE A 60 -1.87 2.38 0.69
CA PHE A 60 -1.35 1.33 -0.18
C PHE A 60 -2.41 0.83 -1.14
N SER A 61 -1.96 0.36 -2.29
CA SER A 61 -2.79 -0.35 -3.26
C SER A 61 -1.99 -1.44 -3.97
N PHE A 62 -2.63 -2.60 -4.12
CA PHE A 62 -2.22 -3.71 -4.97
C PHE A 62 -3.26 -3.87 -6.07
N ALA A 63 -2.87 -4.02 -7.33
CA ALA A 63 -3.83 -4.13 -8.43
C ALA A 63 -3.30 -4.94 -9.61
N SER A 64 -4.22 -5.49 -10.39
CA SER A 64 -3.93 -5.97 -11.75
C SER A 64 -3.99 -4.79 -12.71
N ILE A 65 -2.82 -4.29 -13.12
CA ILE A 65 -2.74 -3.10 -13.95
C ILE A 65 -2.95 -3.52 -15.42
N PRO A 66 -3.97 -2.97 -16.11
CA PRO A 66 -4.18 -3.23 -17.52
C PRO A 66 -3.04 -2.61 -18.34
N TRP A 67 -2.55 -3.37 -19.31
CA TRP A 67 -1.47 -2.97 -20.18
C TRP A 67 -1.85 -3.11 -21.67
N HIS A 68 -0.96 -2.61 -22.53
CA HIS A 68 -1.10 -2.69 -23.97
C HIS A 68 -1.27 -4.14 -24.43
N PHE A 69 -2.06 -4.33 -25.49
CA PHE A 69 -2.37 -5.65 -26.08
C PHE A 69 -3.05 -6.64 -25.11
N ASN A 70 -3.92 -6.15 -24.21
CA ASN A 70 -4.65 -6.96 -23.23
C ASN A 70 -3.75 -7.76 -22.26
N ILE A 71 -2.49 -7.38 -22.13
CA ILE A 71 -1.60 -7.91 -21.10
C ILE A 71 -1.98 -7.24 -19.78
N LYS A 72 -1.84 -7.96 -18.67
CA LYS A 72 -1.98 -7.40 -17.32
C LYS A 72 -0.70 -7.71 -16.55
N PHE A 73 -0.34 -6.83 -15.61
CA PHE A 73 0.75 -7.11 -14.69
C PHE A 73 0.33 -6.77 -13.25
N PRO A 74 0.83 -7.52 -12.25
CA PRO A 74 0.62 -7.19 -10.85
C PRO A 74 1.44 -5.95 -10.52
N GLY A 75 0.80 -4.92 -9.96
CA GLY A 75 1.46 -3.69 -9.56
C GLY A 75 1.03 -3.26 -8.16
N PHE A 76 1.89 -2.49 -7.52
CA PHE A 76 1.58 -1.88 -6.23
C PHE A 76 2.17 -0.49 -6.10
N LEU A 77 1.53 0.29 -5.23
CA LEU A 77 1.86 1.67 -4.90
C LEU A 77 1.58 1.85 -3.40
N MET A 78 2.57 2.31 -2.63
CA MET A 78 2.39 2.59 -1.22
C MET A 78 3.15 3.82 -0.81
N VAL A 79 2.53 4.59 0.08
CA VAL A 79 3.14 5.75 0.71
C VAL A 79 2.84 5.68 2.19
N PHE A 80 3.90 5.65 2.98
CA PHE A 80 3.82 5.88 4.41
C PHE A 80 4.49 7.21 4.72
N GLU A 81 3.75 8.15 5.29
CA GLU A 81 4.29 9.38 5.85
C GLU A 81 4.45 9.21 7.35
N TYR A 82 5.59 9.66 7.86
CA TYR A 82 5.83 9.76 9.29
C TYR A 82 6.72 10.98 9.57
N ASN A 83 6.27 11.87 10.46
CA ASN A 83 6.93 13.11 10.83
C ASN A 83 7.40 13.94 9.63
N HIS A 84 6.50 14.14 8.67
CA HIS A 84 6.69 14.88 7.42
C HIS A 84 7.67 14.25 6.43
N GLN A 85 8.16 13.03 6.69
CA GLN A 85 8.97 12.26 5.76
C GLN A 85 8.12 11.21 5.04
N PHE A 86 8.28 11.13 3.72
CA PHE A 86 7.56 10.17 2.88
C PHE A 86 8.43 8.97 2.53
N TYR A 87 8.02 7.79 2.98
CA TYR A 87 8.55 6.49 2.62
C TYR A 87 7.66 5.91 1.51
N ARG A 88 8.25 5.65 0.33
CA ARG A 88 7.50 5.26 -0.87
C ARG A 88 7.93 3.85 -1.28
N PHE A 89 6.95 2.96 -1.42
CA PHE A 89 7.19 1.58 -1.78
C PHE A 89 6.33 1.17 -2.97
N ASN A 90 6.92 1.16 -4.15
CA ASN A 90 6.17 1.05 -5.40
C ASN A 90 6.86 0.10 -6.38
N SER A 91 6.04 -0.56 -7.20
CA SER A 91 6.50 -1.39 -8.33
C SER A 91 7.48 -0.66 -9.26
N TYR A 92 7.22 0.61 -9.60
CA TYR A 92 8.11 1.41 -10.47
C TYR A 92 9.36 1.97 -9.74
N LEU A 93 9.35 1.99 -8.41
CA LEU A 93 10.54 2.26 -7.59
C LEU A 93 11.31 0.98 -7.27
N GLN A 94 10.87 -0.16 -7.82
CA GLN A 94 11.51 -1.47 -7.66
C GLN A 94 11.57 -1.92 -6.19
N SER A 95 10.58 -1.48 -5.41
CA SER A 95 10.37 -1.98 -4.06
C SER A 95 10.06 -3.46 -4.11
N ILE A 96 10.36 -4.15 -3.02
CA ILE A 96 10.25 -5.60 -2.91
C ILE A 96 9.18 -5.91 -1.88
N ILE A 97 8.19 -6.69 -2.27
CA ILE A 97 7.13 -7.16 -1.38
C ILE A 97 7.32 -8.63 -1.08
N ASN A 98 7.21 -8.97 0.20
CA ASN A 98 7.23 -10.33 0.73
C ASN A 98 6.01 -10.56 1.63
N ASP A 99 5.71 -11.84 1.89
CA ASP A 99 4.75 -12.28 2.90
C ASP A 99 3.34 -11.69 2.73
N LEU A 100 2.98 -11.31 1.49
CA LEU A 100 1.64 -10.85 1.19
C LEU A 100 0.66 -12.01 1.38
N SER A 101 -0.22 -11.87 2.36
CA SER A 101 -1.28 -12.81 2.68
C SER A 101 -2.60 -12.09 2.78
N VAL A 102 -3.66 -12.69 2.22
CA VAL A 102 -5.01 -12.14 2.25
C VAL A 102 -5.96 -13.26 2.61
N ASN A 103 -6.79 -13.03 3.63
CA ASN A 103 -7.92 -13.89 3.96
C ASN A 103 -9.20 -13.17 3.56
N ASN A 104 -9.84 -13.65 2.49
CA ASN A 104 -11.08 -13.06 1.97
C ASN A 104 -12.30 -13.32 2.86
N GLU A 105 -12.25 -14.32 3.75
CA GLU A 105 -13.35 -14.61 4.67
C GLU A 105 -13.35 -13.63 5.85
N THR A 106 -12.15 -13.30 6.35
CA THR A 106 -11.97 -12.40 7.52
C THR A 106 -11.58 -10.97 7.14
N ASN A 107 -11.34 -10.70 5.86
CA ASN A 107 -10.77 -9.43 5.35
C ASN A 107 -9.43 -9.04 6.00
N GLN A 108 -8.69 -10.05 6.49
CA GLN A 108 -7.36 -9.85 7.05
C GLN A 108 -6.32 -9.83 5.94
N LEU A 109 -5.37 -8.91 6.06
CA LEU A 109 -4.27 -8.66 5.13
C LEU A 109 -3.00 -8.55 5.95
N SER A 110 -1.91 -9.16 5.52
CA SER A 110 -0.58 -8.90 6.06
C SER A 110 0.44 -8.86 4.93
N PHE A 111 1.39 -7.95 5.00
CA PHE A 111 2.50 -7.87 4.06
C PHE A 111 3.71 -7.15 4.64
N THR A 112 4.87 -7.43 4.05
CA THR A 112 6.12 -6.71 4.32
C THR A 112 6.66 -6.15 3.02
N VAL A 113 7.07 -4.89 3.02
CA VAL A 113 7.67 -4.25 1.85
C VAL A 113 8.99 -3.55 2.21
N TYR A 114 9.93 -3.62 1.27
CA TYR A 114 11.27 -3.04 1.38
C TYR A 114 11.49 -2.03 0.26
N ASP A 115 12.25 -0.97 0.55
CA ASP A 115 12.79 -0.15 -0.53
C ASP A 115 13.89 -0.90 -1.29
N VAL A 116 14.20 -0.46 -2.51
CA VAL A 116 15.16 -1.14 -3.40
C VAL A 116 16.59 -1.17 -2.84
N LEU A 117 16.91 -0.26 -1.91
CA LEU A 117 18.23 -0.18 -1.28
C LEU A 117 18.27 -0.93 0.05
N PHE A 118 17.16 -1.54 0.46
CA PHE A 118 16.99 -2.19 1.75
C PHE A 118 17.39 -1.28 2.93
N GLN A 119 17.02 -0.01 2.86
CA GLN A 119 17.22 0.94 3.95
C GLN A 119 16.02 0.99 4.88
N HIS A 120 14.81 0.80 4.33
CA HIS A 120 13.58 0.82 5.09
C HIS A 120 12.74 -0.44 4.81
N LYS A 121 12.10 -0.92 5.88
CA LYS A 121 11.11 -1.99 5.88
C LYS A 121 9.81 -1.41 6.42
N LEU A 122 8.70 -1.68 5.76
CA LEU A 122 7.36 -1.39 6.24
C LEU A 122 6.59 -2.70 6.35
N HIS A 123 6.13 -3.02 7.54
CA HIS A 123 5.23 -4.13 7.81
C HIS A 123 3.83 -3.58 8.12
N VAL A 124 2.81 -4.17 7.52
CA VAL A 124 1.41 -3.81 7.73
C VAL A 124 0.60 -5.08 7.89
N SER A 125 -0.19 -5.15 8.95
CA SER A 125 -1.19 -6.20 9.13
C SER A 125 -2.52 -5.59 9.54
N THR A 126 -3.61 -6.14 9.01
CA THR A 126 -4.96 -5.75 9.36
C THR A 126 -5.59 -6.76 10.30
N TYR A 127 -6.35 -6.24 11.25
CA TYR A 127 -7.18 -7.01 12.16
C TYR A 127 -8.62 -6.54 12.05
N CYS A 128 -9.53 -7.47 11.82
CA CYS A 128 -10.96 -7.22 11.90
C CYS A 128 -11.52 -7.89 13.15
N ASP A 129 -12.21 -7.13 14.00
CA ASP A 129 -12.88 -7.70 15.17
C ASP A 129 -14.19 -8.38 14.72
N GLU A 130 -14.21 -9.72 14.75
CA GLU A 130 -15.38 -10.53 14.35
C GLU A 130 -16.61 -10.28 15.25
N SER A 131 -16.42 -9.74 16.45
CA SER A 131 -17.52 -9.40 17.36
C SER A 131 -18.21 -8.07 17.03
N GLU A 132 -17.58 -7.23 16.19
CA GLU A 132 -18.12 -5.95 15.76
C GLU A 132 -18.71 -6.04 14.35
N TYR A 133 -19.86 -5.38 14.12
CA TYR A 133 -20.51 -5.37 12.82
C TYR A 133 -19.63 -4.66 11.76
N ILE A 134 -19.16 -5.39 10.74
CA ILE A 134 -18.44 -4.84 9.59
C ILE A 134 -19.36 -3.93 8.79
N SER A 135 -19.19 -2.62 9.03
CA SER A 135 -19.81 -1.59 8.21
C SER A 135 -19.09 -1.53 6.88
N SER A 136 -19.69 -2.18 5.87
CA SER A 136 -19.28 -2.03 4.48
C SER A 136 -20.27 -1.13 3.75
N ALA A 137 -19.75 -0.23 2.92
CA ALA A 137 -20.51 0.57 2.00
C ALA A 137 -20.26 0.05 0.58
N LEU A 138 -21.35 -0.14 -0.17
CA LEU A 138 -21.25 -0.35 -1.61
C LEU A 138 -21.25 1.02 -2.29
N LEU A 139 -20.14 1.40 -2.90
CA LEU A 139 -19.91 2.71 -3.50
C LEU A 139 -19.98 2.68 -5.03
N TYR A 140 -20.20 3.87 -5.60
CA TYR A 140 -20.11 4.08 -7.05
C TYR A 140 -18.66 4.23 -7.47
N GLY A 141 -18.23 3.43 -8.43
CA GLY A 141 -16.92 3.52 -9.08
C GLY A 141 -17.02 3.66 -10.59
N PRO A 142 -16.00 4.21 -11.27
CA PRO A 142 -15.93 4.22 -12.72
C PRO A 142 -15.84 2.81 -13.29
N ARG A 143 -16.74 2.50 -14.24
CA ARG A 143 -16.69 1.29 -15.06
C ARG A 143 -17.15 1.62 -16.47
N ASN A 144 -16.31 1.33 -17.45
CA ASN A 144 -16.53 1.66 -18.85
C ASN A 144 -17.02 3.10 -19.08
N GLY A 145 -16.43 4.08 -18.38
CA GLY A 145 -16.76 5.51 -18.49
C GLY A 145 -18.06 5.96 -17.84
N GLY A 146 -18.84 5.03 -17.29
CA GLY A 146 -19.99 5.31 -16.44
C GLY A 146 -19.63 5.17 -14.96
N MET A 147 -20.55 5.57 -14.08
CA MET A 147 -20.46 5.30 -12.64
C MET A 147 -21.42 4.16 -12.30
N GLU A 148 -20.89 3.06 -11.78
CA GLU A 148 -21.66 1.88 -11.38
C GLU A 148 -21.41 1.57 -9.90
N LYS A 149 -22.41 1.02 -9.21
CA LYS A 149 -22.33 0.69 -7.79
C LYS A 149 -21.78 -0.73 -7.59
N PHE A 150 -20.47 -0.87 -7.38
CA PHE A 150 -19.80 -2.17 -7.24
C PHE A 150 -18.58 -2.21 -6.33
N VAL A 151 -18.14 -1.06 -5.79
CA VAL A 151 -16.95 -0.99 -4.92
C VAL A 151 -17.38 -1.33 -3.50
N HIS A 152 -16.84 -2.41 -2.94
CA HIS A 152 -17.07 -2.80 -1.57
C HIS A 152 -15.99 -2.17 -0.69
N GLU A 153 -16.34 -1.06 -0.02
CA GLU A 153 -15.45 -0.38 0.91
C GLU A 153 -15.84 -0.72 2.34
N ILE A 154 -14.89 -1.26 3.11
CA ILE A 154 -15.04 -1.43 4.55
C ILE A 154 -14.62 -0.13 5.21
N LEU A 155 -15.55 0.50 5.92
CA LEU A 155 -15.38 1.77 6.62
C LEU A 155 -15.71 1.56 8.09
N GLY A 156 -14.76 1.85 8.97
CA GLY A 156 -15.10 2.08 10.38
C GLY A 156 -14.21 1.41 11.41
N ARG A 157 -14.67 1.49 12.67
CA ARG A 157 -13.91 1.23 13.90
C ARG A 157 -13.49 -0.21 14.12
N ASN A 158 -13.85 -1.13 13.23
CA ASN A 158 -13.61 -2.56 13.39
C ASN A 158 -12.63 -3.14 12.39
N ILE A 159 -11.95 -2.29 11.61
CA ILE A 159 -10.70 -2.67 10.99
C ILE A 159 -9.57 -1.83 11.55
N TYR A 160 -8.54 -2.53 12.03
CA TYR A 160 -7.35 -1.95 12.61
C TYR A 160 -6.17 -2.28 11.73
N PHE A 161 -5.23 -1.35 11.66
CA PHE A 161 -3.96 -1.56 10.96
C PHE A 161 -2.84 -1.46 11.97
N ASP A 162 -2.15 -2.55 12.20
CA ASP A 162 -0.88 -2.56 12.90
C ASP A 162 0.21 -2.27 11.88
N VAL A 163 0.94 -1.17 12.09
CA VAL A 163 1.93 -0.66 11.14
C VAL A 163 3.26 -0.48 11.84
N GLN A 164 4.30 -1.08 11.27
CA GLN A 164 5.68 -0.93 11.73
C GLN A 164 6.58 -0.46 10.60
N LEU A 165 7.18 0.72 10.77
CA LEU A 165 8.26 1.20 9.90
C LEU A 165 9.58 1.02 10.64
N SER A 166 10.54 0.43 9.94
CA SER A 166 11.88 0.21 10.47
C SER A 166 12.95 0.65 9.49
N ARG A 167 14.10 1.05 10.05
CA ARG A 167 15.35 1.22 9.34
C ARG A 167 16.17 -0.06 9.43
N LEU A 168 16.70 -0.51 8.30
CA LEU A 168 17.60 -1.63 8.22
C LEU A 168 19.04 -1.11 8.21
N ILE A 169 19.84 -1.55 9.18
CA ILE A 169 21.21 -1.12 9.39
C ILE A 169 22.11 -2.32 9.22
N GLN A 170 22.99 -2.31 8.23
CA GLN A 170 23.93 -3.40 8.05
C GLN A 170 24.93 -3.41 9.21
N ASN A 171 24.97 -4.53 9.92
CA ASN A 171 25.89 -4.84 11.01
C ASN A 171 26.71 -6.07 10.58
N GLU A 172 28.05 -5.98 10.62
CA GLU A 172 28.93 -7.05 10.14
C GLU A 172 28.77 -8.39 10.89
N THR A 173 28.02 -8.40 11.99
CA THR A 173 27.77 -9.58 12.82
C THR A 173 26.60 -10.40 12.27
N LEU A 174 26.88 -11.54 11.65
CA LEU A 174 25.87 -12.48 11.15
C LEU A 174 25.29 -13.31 12.30
N ASN A 175 23.96 -13.44 12.35
CA ASN A 175 23.28 -14.39 13.25
C ASN A 175 22.46 -15.41 12.43
N ARG A 176 23.11 -16.52 12.07
CA ARG A 176 22.54 -17.56 11.18
C ARG A 176 21.39 -18.36 11.80
N ASP A 177 21.19 -18.25 13.12
CA ASP A 177 20.15 -18.99 13.84
C ASP A 177 18.84 -18.17 13.96
N SER A 178 18.80 -16.94 13.44
CA SER A 178 17.58 -16.12 13.42
C SER A 178 16.64 -16.57 12.30
N ASP A 179 15.32 -16.53 12.53
CA ASP A 179 14.32 -16.75 11.48
C ASP A 179 14.17 -15.54 10.52
N ASP A 180 14.70 -14.36 10.89
CA ASP A 180 14.66 -13.18 10.03
C ASP A 180 15.82 -13.21 9.01
N PRO A 181 15.52 -13.26 7.70
CA PRO A 181 16.55 -13.39 6.67
C PRO A 181 17.50 -12.18 6.61
N PHE A 182 17.07 -10.99 7.04
CA PHE A 182 17.93 -9.81 7.15
C PHE A 182 18.92 -9.96 8.32
N VAL A 183 18.45 -10.44 9.47
CA VAL A 183 19.31 -10.71 10.63
C VAL A 183 20.34 -11.80 10.32
N GLN A 184 19.95 -12.86 9.60
CA GLN A 184 20.87 -13.89 9.11
C GLN A 184 22.01 -13.32 8.25
N HIS A 185 21.73 -12.24 7.51
CA HIS A 185 22.66 -11.61 6.59
C HIS A 185 23.26 -10.31 7.13
N GLY A 186 23.24 -10.14 8.46
CA GLY A 186 23.94 -9.05 9.13
C GLY A 186 23.23 -7.71 8.97
N TYR A 187 21.92 -7.69 9.09
CA TYR A 187 21.15 -6.47 9.26
C TYR A 187 20.55 -6.43 10.66
N TYR A 188 20.58 -5.27 11.27
CA TYR A 188 19.84 -4.94 12.47
C TYR A 188 18.64 -4.07 12.09
N GLU A 189 17.50 -4.34 12.70
CA GLU A 189 16.27 -3.57 12.50
C GLU A 189 16.07 -2.55 13.62
N GLU A 190 16.12 -1.26 13.28
CA GLU A 190 15.76 -0.14 14.16
C GLU A 190 14.32 0.27 13.89
N ILE A 191 13.42 0.08 14.87
CA ILE A 191 12.01 0.48 14.74
C ILE A 191 11.90 2.01 14.84
N LEU A 192 11.38 2.63 13.79
CA LEU A 192 11.16 4.08 13.72
C LEU A 192 9.73 4.48 14.12
N PHE A 193 8.77 3.62 13.82
CA PHE A 193 7.35 3.80 14.11
C PHE A 193 6.70 2.44 14.30
N GLN A 194 5.85 2.31 15.32
CA GLN A 194 5.03 1.13 15.54
C GLN A 194 3.76 1.53 16.28
N GLU A 195 2.63 1.55 15.58
CA GLU A 195 1.33 1.95 16.16
C GLU A 195 0.19 1.23 15.45
N ARG A 196 -0.96 1.21 16.15
CA ARG A 196 -2.24 0.77 15.61
C ARG A 196 -3.05 1.97 15.12
N ALA A 197 -3.66 1.84 13.95
CA ALA A 197 -4.65 2.78 13.44
C ALA A 197 -6.09 2.29 13.67
N VAL A 198 -7.03 3.23 13.88
CA VAL A 198 -8.42 2.98 14.34
C VAL A 198 -9.53 3.53 13.44
N SER A 199 -9.19 4.34 12.45
CA SER A 199 -10.16 4.88 11.48
C SER A 199 -9.53 4.93 10.10
N ILE A 200 -10.12 4.12 9.24
CA ILE A 200 -9.45 3.52 8.08
C ILE A 200 -10.53 3.08 7.09
N ALA A 201 -10.16 3.05 5.82
CA ALA A 201 -10.88 2.35 4.77
C ALA A 201 -10.03 1.20 4.20
N LEU A 202 -10.65 0.05 3.94
CA LEU A 202 -10.06 -1.09 3.23
C LEU A 202 -11.03 -1.57 2.15
N GLU A 203 -10.50 -1.79 0.95
CA GLU A 203 -11.21 -2.39 -0.16
C GLU A 203 -10.47 -3.66 -0.59
N ILE A 204 -11.19 -4.76 -0.73
CA ILE A 204 -10.68 -6.01 -1.32
C ILE A 204 -11.67 -6.43 -2.40
N THR A 205 -11.24 -6.40 -3.67
CA THR A 205 -12.11 -6.72 -4.81
C THR A 205 -11.44 -7.68 -5.79
N GLY A 206 -12.18 -8.71 -6.21
CA GLY A 206 -11.80 -9.66 -7.26
C GLY A 206 -11.09 -10.92 -6.76
N ASP A 207 -10.44 -11.65 -7.68
CA ASP A 207 -9.64 -12.84 -7.34
C ASP A 207 -8.26 -12.42 -6.79
N VAL A 208 -8.22 -12.25 -5.47
CA VAL A 208 -7.01 -11.82 -4.76
C VAL A 208 -5.95 -12.92 -4.72
N ASN A 209 -6.33 -14.20 -4.84
CA ASN A 209 -5.37 -15.31 -4.84
C ASN A 209 -4.46 -15.23 -6.07
N TRP A 210 -5.05 -14.94 -7.24
CA TRP A 210 -4.27 -14.69 -8.45
C TRP A 210 -3.31 -13.51 -8.25
N LEU A 211 -3.78 -12.40 -7.67
CA LEU A 211 -2.96 -11.20 -7.47
C LEU A 211 -1.77 -11.47 -6.55
N THR A 212 -2.03 -12.10 -5.42
CA THR A 212 -1.01 -12.45 -4.43
C THR A 212 0.03 -13.38 -5.05
N GLU A 213 -0.39 -14.42 -5.78
CA GLU A 213 0.54 -15.35 -6.43
C GLU A 213 1.38 -14.69 -7.53
N GLU A 214 0.81 -13.79 -8.33
CA GLU A 214 1.56 -13.07 -9.36
C GLU A 214 2.50 -12.02 -8.76
N LEU A 215 2.10 -11.31 -7.71
CA LEU A 215 2.99 -10.43 -6.94
C LEU A 215 4.15 -11.23 -6.36
N ARG A 216 3.85 -12.39 -5.76
CA ARG A 216 4.83 -13.30 -5.19
C ARG A 216 5.87 -13.75 -6.22
N LYS A 217 5.43 -14.24 -7.38
CA LYS A 217 6.34 -14.62 -8.48
C LYS A 217 7.18 -13.46 -9.01
N THR A 218 6.62 -12.25 -9.00
CA THR A 218 7.26 -11.08 -9.63
C THR A 218 8.24 -10.38 -8.70
N TYR A 219 7.93 -10.29 -7.41
CA TYR A 219 8.62 -9.42 -6.46
C TYR A 219 9.23 -10.14 -5.25
N GLU A 220 8.76 -11.32 -4.86
CA GLU A 220 9.23 -12.01 -3.65
C GLU A 220 10.62 -12.65 -3.85
N ASN A 221 11.36 -12.83 -2.75
CA ASN A 221 12.67 -13.52 -2.69
C ASN A 221 13.82 -12.82 -3.43
N VAL A 222 13.63 -11.57 -3.80
CA VAL A 222 14.65 -10.70 -4.38
C VAL A 222 15.42 -10.03 -3.25
N TYR A 223 16.38 -10.75 -2.65
CA TYR A 223 17.18 -10.24 -1.53
C TYR A 223 18.54 -9.68 -1.97
N PRO A 224 19.15 -8.73 -1.22
CA PRO A 224 20.40 -8.10 -1.63
C PRO A 224 21.57 -9.10 -1.72
N TRP A 225 21.58 -10.13 -0.87
CA TRP A 225 22.61 -11.18 -0.87
C TRP A 225 22.43 -12.26 -1.96
N ASN A 226 21.27 -12.30 -2.63
CA ASN A 226 21.03 -13.22 -3.75
C ASN A 226 21.62 -12.71 -5.07
N PHE A 227 22.11 -11.46 -5.11
CA PHE A 227 22.73 -10.90 -6.29
C PHE A 227 24.24 -11.14 -6.31
N SER A 228 24.72 -11.96 -7.25
CA SER A 228 26.15 -11.89 -7.62
C SER A 228 26.42 -10.55 -8.32
N LEU A 229 27.65 -10.02 -8.25
CA LEU A 229 28.06 -8.79 -8.95
C LEU A 229 27.63 -8.72 -10.43
N ILE A 230 27.57 -9.87 -11.11
CA ILE A 230 27.17 -9.95 -12.52
C ILE A 230 25.65 -9.98 -12.68
N ARG A 231 24.91 -10.65 -11.78
CA ARG A 231 23.45 -10.61 -11.78
C ARG A 231 22.92 -9.26 -11.28
N SER A 232 23.56 -8.61 -10.30
CA SER A 232 23.23 -7.25 -9.88
C SER A 232 23.43 -6.28 -11.03
N LEU A 233 24.51 -6.40 -11.82
CA LEU A 233 24.71 -5.60 -13.03
C LEU A 233 23.65 -5.87 -14.10
N ILE A 234 23.38 -7.13 -14.43
CA ILE A 234 22.36 -7.47 -15.44
C ILE A 234 20.97 -7.02 -14.99
N GLN A 235 20.64 -7.20 -13.71
CA GLN A 235 19.35 -6.80 -13.15
C GLN A 235 19.29 -5.28 -13.08
N TYR A 236 20.33 -4.58 -12.62
CA TYR A 236 20.44 -3.12 -12.65
C TYR A 236 20.31 -2.55 -14.07
N TYR A 237 20.93 -3.16 -15.08
CA TYR A 237 20.75 -2.78 -16.48
C TYR A 237 19.34 -3.08 -16.99
N LYS A 238 18.79 -4.26 -16.66
CA LYS A 238 17.40 -4.61 -16.99
C LYS A 238 16.41 -3.66 -16.32
N LEU A 239 16.72 -3.19 -15.11
CA LEU A 239 15.98 -2.25 -14.27
C LEU A 239 16.05 -0.82 -14.81
N ILE A 240 17.24 -0.36 -15.24
CA ILE A 240 17.41 0.92 -15.96
C ILE A 240 16.60 0.88 -17.25
N ILE A 241 16.71 -0.22 -18.02
CA ILE A 241 15.98 -0.38 -19.27
C ILE A 241 14.48 -0.37 -19.01
N THR A 242 13.96 -1.10 -18.01
CA THR A 242 12.53 -1.10 -17.67
C THR A 242 12.05 0.24 -17.16
N SER A 243 12.87 0.99 -16.41
CA SER A 243 12.54 2.33 -15.93
C SER A 243 12.53 3.35 -17.08
N ILE A 244 13.51 3.31 -17.98
CA ILE A 244 13.57 4.15 -19.19
C ILE A 244 12.37 3.84 -20.09
N ILE A 245 12.09 2.55 -20.31
CA ILE A 245 10.92 2.11 -21.07
C ILE A 245 9.64 2.62 -20.40
N SER A 246 9.48 2.44 -19.09
CA SER A 246 8.32 2.93 -18.32
C SER A 246 8.14 4.45 -18.45
N VAL A 247 9.23 5.23 -18.37
CA VAL A 247 9.19 6.70 -18.53
C VAL A 247 8.80 7.08 -19.96
N ILE A 248 9.38 6.43 -20.97
CA ILE A 248 9.03 6.65 -22.39
C ILE A 248 7.55 6.30 -22.62
N ILE A 249 7.05 5.23 -22.02
CA ILE A 249 5.66 4.81 -22.18
C ILE A 249 4.70 5.75 -21.46
N ILE A 250 5.01 6.18 -20.24
CA ILE A 250 4.22 7.20 -19.52
C ILE A 250 4.19 8.49 -20.36
N TRP A 251 5.33 8.89 -20.93
CA TRP A 251 5.39 10.05 -21.82
C TRP A 251 4.53 9.87 -23.08
N LEU A 252 4.62 8.73 -23.77
CA LEU A 252 3.79 8.42 -24.94
C LEU A 252 2.30 8.38 -24.61
N PHE A 253 1.94 7.84 -23.44
CA PHE A 253 0.57 7.80 -22.96
C PHE A 253 0.05 9.22 -22.67
N LEU A 254 0.83 10.05 -21.97
CA LEU A 254 0.47 11.44 -21.68
C LEU A 254 0.39 12.33 -22.94
N VAL A 255 1.21 12.05 -23.97
CA VAL A 255 1.14 12.76 -25.26
C VAL A 255 -0.09 12.35 -26.08
N LYS A 256 -0.53 11.09 -26.00
CA LYS A 256 -1.69 10.58 -26.73
C LYS A 256 -3.04 11.02 -26.13
N TYR A 257 -3.07 11.31 -24.83
CA TYR A 257 -4.27 11.73 -24.10
C TYR A 257 -4.28 13.22 -23.71
N ARG A 258 -3.41 14.02 -24.34
CA ARG A 258 -3.55 15.49 -24.46
C ARG A 258 -4.41 15.83 -25.66
#